data_AF-A0A522A0R3-F1
#
_entry.id   AF-A0A522A0R3-F1
#
_cell.length_a   1.000
_cell.length_b   1.000
_cell.length_c   1.000
_cell.angle_alpha   90.00
_cell.angle_beta   90.00
_cell.angle_gamma   90.00
#
_symmetry.space_group_name_H-M   'P 1'
#
loop_
_entity.id
_entity.type
_entity.pdbx_description
1 polymer ?
#
loop_
_entity_poly.entity_id
_entity_poly.type
_entity_poly.pdbx_seq_one_letter_code
_entity_poly.pdbx_strand_id
1 'polypeptide(L)'
;MKLIKISAAISLLATSLCAESIMLFNTGVDVSGTPLPAGATDIHWTVVSGPSISTPVSATNLNNQAIASYVHSSSSAWIWVEADGTAGVNNPYTFRLSFDLTGFDPSTATITGQWAVDNEGFIRLNGTNAGIGAGVLSLSGIVSSHFGAFHSFALTNGFRPGTNTLEFVVTDLGIVGGLNVTGLNATAIPAPILSIRCSQVELGWNSATNATYQVQYSSDLTTNIWTPLVQCVTGTGTNNYIYDAVVVGQPQRFYRVVVTNCVP
;
A
#
# COMPACT_ATOMS: atom_id res chain seq x y z
N MET A 1 -28.93 21.26 -34.63
CA MET A 1 -27.54 21.57 -34.22
C MET A 1 -26.99 20.36 -33.49
N LYS A 2 -25.97 19.67 -34.02
CA LYS A 2 -25.34 18.54 -33.32
C LYS A 2 -24.21 19.10 -32.45
N LEU A 3 -24.36 18.99 -31.13
CA LEU A 3 -23.39 19.44 -30.14
C LEU A 3 -22.52 18.23 -29.75
N ILE A 4 -21.20 18.39 -29.77
CA ILE A 4 -20.25 17.37 -29.29
C ILE A 4 -19.65 17.89 -27.98
N LYS A 5 -19.83 17.12 -26.91
CA LYS A 5 -19.27 17.37 -25.58
C LYS A 5 -18.04 16.50 -25.40
N ILE A 6 -16.89 17.11 -25.15
CA ILE A 6 -15.69 16.39 -24.67
C ILE A 6 -15.41 16.90 -23.27
N SER A 7 -15.43 15.99 -22.31
CA SER A 7 -15.04 16.23 -20.92
C SER A 7 -13.79 15.40 -20.66
N ALA A 8 -12.65 16.07 -20.46
CA ALA A 8 -11.47 15.42 -19.90
C ALA A 8 -10.75 16.44 -19.01
N ALA A 9 -10.75 16.16 -17.72
CA ALA A 9 -9.83 16.76 -16.77
C ALA A 9 -9.39 15.64 -15.82
N ILE A 10 -8.09 15.44 -15.70
CA ILE A 10 -7.37 15.09 -14.47
C ILE A 10 -5.91 15.50 -14.73
N SER A 11 -5.36 16.26 -13.79
CA SER A 11 -3.96 16.64 -13.66
C SER A 11 -3.43 15.97 -12.41
N LEU A 12 -2.22 15.39 -12.44
CA LEU A 12 -1.37 15.38 -11.25
C LEU A 12 0.12 15.23 -11.59
N LEU A 13 0.96 15.87 -10.76
CA LEU A 13 2.42 15.85 -10.82
C LEU A 13 2.96 14.45 -10.53
N ALA A 14 3.99 14.05 -11.28
CA ALA A 14 4.81 12.88 -10.95
C ALA A 14 5.59 13.19 -9.65
N THR A 15 5.25 12.49 -8.58
CA THR A 15 6.08 12.44 -7.36
C THR A 15 7.22 11.46 -7.57
N SER A 16 8.37 11.75 -6.96
CA SER A 16 9.50 10.82 -6.92
C SER A 16 9.06 9.51 -6.26
N LEU A 17 9.31 8.39 -6.91
CA LEU A 17 9.06 7.04 -6.38
C LEU A 17 10.24 6.63 -5.48
N CYS A 18 10.34 7.24 -4.30
CA CYS A 18 11.23 6.74 -3.25
C CYS A 18 10.51 5.68 -2.42
N ALA A 19 11.28 4.78 -1.81
CA ALA A 19 10.73 3.89 -0.81
C ALA A 19 10.21 4.71 0.38
N GLU A 20 8.96 4.47 0.76
CA GLU A 20 8.33 5.08 1.92
C GLU A 20 8.24 4.07 3.06
N SER A 21 8.17 4.55 4.29
CA SER A 21 8.03 3.70 5.47
C SER A 21 6.59 3.18 5.60
N ILE A 22 6.45 1.89 5.83
CA ILE A 22 5.20 1.26 6.25
C ILE A 22 5.25 1.13 7.77
N MET A 23 4.21 1.59 8.45
CA MET A 23 4.16 1.54 9.91
C MET A 23 3.98 0.08 10.37
N LEU A 24 4.94 -0.41 11.15
CA LEU A 24 4.87 -1.66 11.88
C LEU A 24 5.17 -1.41 13.35
N PHE A 25 4.70 -2.29 14.23
CA PHE A 25 4.93 -2.21 15.66
C PHE A 25 5.67 -3.44 16.17
N ASN A 26 6.71 -3.20 16.97
CA ASN A 26 7.39 -4.24 17.73
C ASN A 26 6.43 -4.93 18.70
N THR A 27 6.82 -6.06 19.27
CA THR A 27 5.97 -6.73 20.26
C THR A 27 5.89 -5.94 21.56
N GLY A 28 4.70 -5.95 22.15
CA GLY A 28 4.40 -5.47 23.49
C GLY A 28 4.58 -3.98 23.70
N VAL A 29 4.26 -3.17 22.69
CA VAL A 29 4.36 -1.71 22.71
C VAL A 29 3.00 -1.04 22.54
N ASP A 30 2.90 0.21 22.98
CA ASP A 30 1.73 1.06 22.74
C ASP A 30 1.72 1.67 21.33
N VAL A 31 0.77 2.58 21.06
CA VAL A 31 0.64 3.27 19.76
C VAL A 31 1.82 4.19 19.42
N SER A 32 2.64 4.55 20.42
CA SER A 32 3.85 5.37 20.25
C SER A 32 5.12 4.52 20.06
N GLY A 33 5.01 3.19 20.13
CA GLY A 33 6.16 2.28 20.09
C GLY A 33 6.88 2.16 21.43
N THR A 34 6.27 2.60 22.53
CA THR A 34 6.83 2.48 23.89
C THR A 34 6.44 1.15 24.52
N PRO A 35 7.36 0.39 25.14
CA PRO A 35 7.03 -0.86 25.82
C PRO A 35 5.92 -0.71 26.86
N LEU A 36 4.92 -1.59 26.78
CA LEU A 36 3.82 -1.70 27.74
C LEU A 36 4.28 -2.41 29.02
N PRO A 37 3.63 -2.13 30.17
CA PRO A 37 3.96 -2.80 31.43
C PRO A 37 3.66 -4.30 31.38
N ALA A 38 4.26 -5.03 32.33
CA ALA A 38 3.99 -6.44 32.59
C ALA A 38 2.48 -6.74 32.71
N GLY A 39 2.02 -7.81 32.06
CA GLY A 39 0.62 -8.25 32.05
C GLY A 39 -0.33 -7.42 31.19
N ALA A 40 0.15 -6.35 30.55
CA ALA A 40 -0.66 -5.57 29.63
C ALA A 40 -0.95 -6.35 28.35
N THR A 41 -2.15 -6.14 27.80
CA THR A 41 -2.53 -6.65 26.48
C THR A 41 -1.80 -5.88 25.38
N ASP A 42 -1.20 -6.61 24.44
CA ASP A 42 -0.64 -6.05 23.20
C ASP A 42 -1.78 -5.63 22.26
N ILE A 43 -1.73 -4.39 21.78
CA ILE A 43 -2.77 -3.79 20.94
C ILE A 43 -2.51 -3.99 19.43
N HIS A 44 -1.35 -4.54 19.05
CA HIS A 44 -0.90 -4.72 17.67
C HIS A 44 -0.80 -6.19 17.27
N TRP A 45 -0.33 -7.04 18.19
CA TRP A 45 -0.11 -8.47 17.94
C TRP A 45 -1.26 -9.33 18.45
N THR A 46 -1.68 -10.28 17.62
CA THR A 46 -2.75 -11.23 17.95
C THR A 46 -2.24 -12.67 17.89
N VAL A 47 -2.72 -13.52 18.80
CA VAL A 47 -2.58 -14.97 18.71
C VAL A 47 -3.78 -15.50 17.93
N VAL A 48 -3.53 -16.02 16.73
CA VAL A 48 -4.57 -16.40 15.76
C VAL A 48 -4.77 -17.91 15.64
N SER A 49 -3.90 -18.70 16.24
CA SER A 49 -3.95 -20.16 16.23
C SER A 49 -3.16 -20.73 17.41
N GLY A 50 -3.62 -21.85 17.96
CA GLY A 50 -3.00 -22.60 19.04
C GLY A 50 -4.06 -23.31 19.90
N PRO A 51 -3.66 -24.14 20.88
CA PRO A 51 -4.58 -24.73 21.84
C PRO A 51 -5.51 -23.67 22.46
N SER A 52 -6.81 -23.97 22.49
CA SER A 52 -7.88 -23.09 23.00
C SER A 52 -8.09 -21.77 22.24
N ILE A 53 -7.38 -21.52 21.13
CA ILE A 53 -7.57 -20.34 20.28
C ILE A 53 -8.55 -20.69 19.15
N SER A 54 -9.84 -20.44 19.38
CA SER A 54 -10.91 -20.61 18.37
C SER A 54 -11.23 -19.33 17.59
N THR A 55 -10.92 -18.19 18.18
CA THR A 55 -10.96 -16.86 17.57
C THR A 55 -9.69 -16.11 17.92
N PRO A 56 -9.19 -15.19 17.07
CA PRO A 56 -8.04 -14.36 17.40
C PRO A 56 -8.20 -13.64 18.75
N VAL A 57 -7.16 -13.67 19.56
CA VAL A 57 -7.05 -12.92 20.82
C VAL A 57 -5.80 -12.04 20.77
N SER A 58 -5.77 -10.95 21.51
CA SER A 58 -4.54 -10.17 21.68
C SER A 58 -3.49 -10.99 22.44
N ALA A 59 -2.22 -10.80 22.10
CA ALA A 59 -1.12 -11.30 22.91
C ALA A 59 -1.00 -10.50 24.21
N THR A 60 -0.25 -11.03 25.18
CA THR A 60 -0.10 -10.41 26.50
C THR A 60 1.38 -10.26 26.84
N ASN A 61 1.78 -9.09 27.33
CA ASN A 61 3.13 -8.84 27.84
C ASN A 61 3.42 -9.74 29.04
N LEU A 62 4.58 -10.39 29.03
CA LEU A 62 4.99 -11.23 30.14
C LEU A 62 5.17 -10.43 31.44
N ASN A 63 4.80 -11.04 32.56
CA ASN A 63 4.92 -10.51 33.91
C ASN A 63 6.37 -10.38 34.34
N ASN A 64 7.18 -11.39 34.00
CA ASN A 64 8.60 -11.42 34.30
C ASN A 64 9.41 -11.45 33.00
N GLN A 65 9.55 -10.28 32.39
CA GLN A 65 10.33 -10.12 31.17
C GLN A 65 11.84 -10.31 31.40
N ALA A 66 12.28 -10.44 32.66
CA ALA A 66 13.67 -10.43 33.10
C ALA A 66 14.10 -11.73 33.78
N ILE A 67 13.60 -12.88 33.31
CA ILE A 67 14.31 -14.13 33.55
C ILE A 67 15.74 -13.87 33.05
N ALA A 68 16.76 -14.04 33.90
CA ALA A 68 18.11 -13.49 33.69
C ALA A 68 18.78 -13.86 32.35
N SER A 69 18.22 -14.83 31.64
CA SER A 69 18.65 -15.31 30.34
C SER A 69 17.89 -14.73 29.14
N TYR A 70 16.82 -13.94 29.32
CA TYR A 70 16.05 -13.36 28.22
C TYR A 70 16.72 -12.09 27.70
N VAL A 71 16.78 -11.94 26.38
CA VAL A 71 17.27 -10.72 25.74
C VAL A 71 16.27 -9.57 25.93
N HIS A 72 16.78 -8.36 26.09
CA HIS A 72 15.98 -7.15 26.32
C HIS A 72 16.21 -6.10 25.24
N SER A 73 15.17 -5.31 24.99
CA SER A 73 15.21 -4.12 24.12
C SER A 73 14.54 -2.95 24.83
N SER A 74 14.94 -1.72 24.51
CA SER A 74 14.24 -0.51 24.97
C SER A 74 12.97 -0.20 24.17
N SER A 75 12.72 -0.93 23.08
CA SER A 75 11.65 -0.67 22.10
C SER A 75 10.71 -1.85 21.85
N SER A 76 10.81 -2.91 22.65
CA SER A 76 9.93 -4.07 22.57
C SER A 76 9.83 -4.78 23.92
N ALA A 77 8.80 -5.60 24.08
CA ALA A 77 8.61 -6.48 25.23
C ALA A 77 8.32 -7.91 24.77
N TRP A 78 8.58 -8.87 25.67
CA TRP A 78 8.20 -10.26 25.48
C TRP A 78 6.69 -10.39 25.61
N ILE A 79 6.07 -11.01 24.60
CA ILE A 79 4.64 -11.32 24.57
C ILE A 79 4.42 -12.83 24.52
N TRP A 80 3.29 -13.26 25.07
CA TRP A 80 2.84 -14.63 25.00
C TRP A 80 1.31 -14.72 25.01
N VAL A 81 0.77 -15.94 25.18
CA VAL A 81 -0.66 -16.17 25.35
C VAL A 81 -1.10 -15.67 26.72
N GLU A 82 -0.52 -16.20 27.79
CA GLU A 82 -0.77 -15.79 29.17
C GLU A 82 0.41 -14.97 29.74
N ALA A 83 0.10 -14.03 30.63
CA ALA A 83 1.09 -13.10 31.19
C ALA A 83 2.17 -13.79 32.04
N ASP A 84 1.89 -14.95 32.64
CA ASP A 84 2.89 -15.71 33.39
C ASP A 84 3.81 -16.57 32.49
N GLY A 85 3.59 -16.52 31.17
CA GLY A 85 4.32 -17.26 30.16
C GLY A 85 3.86 -18.72 30.01
N THR A 86 2.79 -19.12 30.71
CA THR A 86 2.21 -20.45 30.55
C THR A 86 1.34 -20.52 29.29
N ALA A 87 1.36 -21.68 28.63
CA ALA A 87 0.46 -22.06 27.55
C ALA A 87 0.56 -23.58 27.31
N GLY A 88 -0.05 -24.09 26.24
CA GLY A 88 0.12 -25.49 25.84
C GLY A 88 1.57 -25.78 25.42
N VAL A 89 2.27 -26.58 26.22
CA VAL A 89 3.64 -27.04 25.93
C VAL A 89 3.63 -28.02 24.75
N ASN A 90 4.68 -28.00 23.93
CA ASN A 90 4.84 -28.78 22.69
C ASN A 90 3.75 -28.52 21.64
N ASN A 91 3.04 -27.39 21.74
CA ASN A 91 2.03 -26.99 20.77
C ASN A 91 2.39 -25.64 20.15
N PRO A 92 2.23 -25.47 18.83
CA PRO A 92 2.54 -24.22 18.17
C PRO A 92 1.43 -23.18 18.36
N TYR A 93 1.84 -21.94 18.64
CA TYR A 93 0.99 -20.75 18.63
C TYR A 93 1.41 -19.82 17.50
N THR A 94 0.44 -19.28 16.74
CA THR A 94 0.73 -18.31 15.67
C THR A 94 0.44 -16.90 16.16
N PHE A 95 1.48 -16.09 16.29
CA PHE A 95 1.41 -14.65 16.53
C PHE A 95 1.37 -13.92 15.19
N ARG A 96 0.48 -12.94 15.04
CA ARG A 96 0.24 -12.22 13.80
C ARG A 96 0.22 -10.71 14.01
N LEU A 97 0.99 -10.02 13.18
CA LEU A 97 0.90 -8.58 12.92
C LEU A 97 0.36 -8.36 11.51
N SER A 98 -0.63 -7.49 11.36
CA SER A 98 -1.21 -7.14 10.05
C SER A 98 -0.75 -5.75 9.61
N PHE A 99 -0.50 -5.59 8.31
CA PHE A 99 -0.13 -4.31 7.72
C PHE A 99 -0.69 -4.19 6.30
N ASP A 100 -0.83 -2.98 5.79
CA ASP A 100 -1.45 -2.72 4.50
C ASP A 100 -0.44 -2.12 3.51
N LEU A 101 -0.42 -2.67 2.29
CA LEU A 101 0.35 -2.21 1.15
C LEU A 101 -0.53 -1.56 0.07
N THR A 102 -1.78 -1.19 0.41
CA THR A 102 -2.63 -0.42 -0.52
C THR A 102 -1.92 0.84 -0.97
N GLY A 103 -1.81 1.02 -2.29
CA GLY A 103 -1.08 2.15 -2.89
C GLY A 103 0.43 1.94 -3.06
N PHE A 104 0.96 0.76 -2.71
CA PHE A 104 2.37 0.39 -2.89
C PHE A 104 2.55 -0.74 -3.90
N ASP A 105 3.73 -0.82 -4.52
CA ASP A 105 4.16 -1.97 -5.30
C ASP A 105 4.73 -3.06 -4.36
N PRO A 106 4.02 -4.19 -4.17
CA PRO A 106 4.45 -5.24 -3.26
C PRO A 106 5.76 -5.91 -3.67
N SER A 107 6.17 -5.85 -4.94
CA SER A 107 7.45 -6.41 -5.39
C SER A 107 8.67 -5.64 -4.89
N THR A 108 8.45 -4.41 -4.42
CA THR A 108 9.48 -3.53 -3.85
C THR A 108 9.49 -3.52 -2.33
N ALA A 109 8.51 -4.18 -1.71
CA ALA A 109 8.36 -4.19 -0.27
C ALA A 109 9.49 -4.98 0.40
N THR A 110 9.99 -4.43 1.50
CA THR A 110 10.96 -5.09 2.37
C THR A 110 10.53 -4.94 3.82
N ILE A 111 10.79 -5.97 4.63
CA ILE A 111 10.70 -5.89 6.10
C ILE A 111 12.02 -6.38 6.67
N THR A 112 12.60 -5.63 7.60
CA THR A 112 13.73 -6.09 8.41
C THR A 112 13.35 -6.03 9.89
N GLY A 113 14.02 -6.82 10.71
CA GLY A 113 13.83 -6.82 12.15
C GLY A 113 14.72 -7.85 12.81
N GLN A 114 14.54 -7.99 14.11
CA GLN A 114 15.17 -9.04 14.89
C GLN A 114 14.14 -9.70 15.79
N TRP A 115 14.34 -10.98 16.08
CA TRP A 115 13.42 -11.72 16.92
C TRP A 115 14.15 -12.67 17.87
N ALA A 116 13.50 -12.95 18.99
CA ALA A 116 13.90 -13.95 19.96
C ALA A 116 12.66 -14.75 20.37
N VAL A 117 12.88 -16.00 20.74
CA VAL A 117 11.82 -16.96 20.99
C VAL A 117 12.19 -17.91 22.12
N ASP A 118 11.21 -18.27 22.94
CA ASP A 118 11.33 -19.36 23.90
C ASP A 118 10.25 -20.42 23.58
N ASN A 119 10.55 -21.61 23.04
CA ASN A 119 11.90 -22.17 22.76
C ASN A 119 12.28 -22.20 21.28
N GLU A 120 11.31 -22.40 20.38
CA GLU A 120 11.57 -22.55 18.95
C GLU A 120 10.46 -21.91 18.12
N GLY A 121 10.75 -21.67 16.84
CA GLY A 121 9.75 -21.12 15.94
C GLY A 121 10.25 -20.83 14.54
N PHE A 122 9.36 -20.27 13.73
CA PHE A 122 9.69 -19.82 12.38
C PHE A 122 8.77 -18.70 11.91
N ILE A 123 9.26 -17.95 10.92
CA ILE A 123 8.56 -16.80 10.35
C ILE A 123 7.72 -17.24 9.15
N ARG A 124 6.52 -16.68 9.04
CA ARG A 124 5.65 -16.73 7.86
C ARG A 124 5.32 -15.33 7.39
N LEU A 125 5.21 -15.16 6.08
CA LEU A 125 4.59 -14.00 5.46
C LEU A 125 3.41 -14.48 4.64
N ASN A 126 2.22 -13.94 4.92
CA ASN A 126 0.98 -14.34 4.25
C ASN A 126 0.76 -15.86 4.27
N GLY A 127 1.07 -16.54 5.38
CA GLY A 127 0.96 -17.99 5.55
C GLY A 127 2.11 -18.82 4.94
N THR A 128 3.06 -18.23 4.21
CA THR A 128 4.19 -18.95 3.58
C THR A 128 5.48 -18.72 4.37
N ASN A 129 6.28 -19.78 4.57
CA ASN A 129 7.58 -19.72 5.26
C ASN A 129 8.79 -20.01 4.35
N ALA A 130 8.56 -20.35 3.08
CA ALA A 130 9.60 -20.71 2.13
C ALA A 130 9.85 -19.56 1.13
N GLY A 131 11.12 -19.24 0.87
CA GLY A 131 11.51 -18.27 -0.15
C GLY A 131 11.05 -16.83 0.13
N ILE A 132 10.76 -16.48 1.39
CA ILE A 132 10.26 -15.16 1.79
C ILE A 132 11.37 -14.12 2.03
N GLY A 133 12.62 -14.56 2.19
CA GLY A 133 13.74 -13.67 2.47
C GLY A 133 15.00 -14.40 2.97
N ALA A 134 15.79 -13.70 3.79
CA ALA A 134 17.10 -14.13 4.29
C ALA A 134 17.26 -13.85 5.80
N GLY A 135 18.38 -14.30 6.36
CA GLY A 135 18.67 -14.23 7.80
C GLY A 135 18.15 -15.45 8.56
N VAL A 136 17.88 -15.28 9.85
CA VAL A 136 17.38 -16.36 10.70
C VAL A 136 15.85 -16.39 10.63
N LEU A 137 15.31 -17.25 9.77
CA LEU A 137 13.86 -17.40 9.57
C LEU A 137 13.25 -18.57 10.35
N SER A 138 14.08 -19.41 10.96
CA SER A 138 13.67 -20.52 11.82
C SER A 138 14.74 -20.76 12.88
N LEU A 139 14.27 -21.05 14.09
CA LEU A 139 15.05 -21.46 15.25
C LEU A 139 14.43 -22.78 15.73
N SER A 140 15.21 -23.84 15.91
CA SER A 140 14.69 -25.18 16.25
C SER A 140 15.48 -25.82 17.38
N GLY A 141 14.75 -26.51 18.26
CA GLY A 141 15.30 -27.18 19.43
C GLY A 141 15.44 -26.25 20.64
N ILE A 142 15.95 -26.83 21.72
CA ILE A 142 16.11 -26.14 23.01
C ILE A 142 17.53 -25.54 23.06
N VAL A 143 17.66 -24.30 22.58
CA VAL A 143 18.95 -23.60 22.52
C VAL A 143 18.84 -22.27 23.27
N SER A 144 19.75 -22.03 24.21
CA SER A 144 19.69 -20.85 25.09
C SER A 144 19.81 -19.52 24.34
N SER A 145 20.46 -19.50 23.18
CA SER A 145 20.56 -18.30 22.36
C SER A 145 19.25 -17.91 21.68
N HIS A 146 18.25 -18.79 21.59
CA HIS A 146 16.94 -18.46 21.00
C HIS A 146 16.22 -17.37 21.82
N PHE A 147 16.31 -17.46 23.15
CA PHE A 147 15.77 -16.44 24.05
C PHE A 147 16.83 -15.47 24.57
N GLY A 148 18.11 -15.87 24.57
CA GLY A 148 19.21 -15.04 25.08
C GLY A 148 19.86 -14.07 24.08
N ALA A 149 19.45 -14.09 22.82
CA ALA A 149 19.93 -13.15 21.81
C ALA A 149 18.83 -12.85 20.78
N PHE A 150 18.91 -11.65 20.20
CA PHE A 150 18.09 -11.30 19.04
C PHE A 150 18.73 -11.83 17.75
N HIS A 151 17.90 -12.38 16.88
CA HIS A 151 18.30 -12.95 15.60
C HIS A 151 17.73 -12.10 14.46
N SER A 152 18.58 -11.59 13.57
CA SER A 152 18.15 -10.72 12.48
C SER A 152 17.47 -11.49 11.35
N PHE A 153 16.44 -10.89 10.77
CA PHE A 153 15.77 -11.36 9.56
C PHE A 153 15.51 -10.22 8.57
N ALA A 154 15.39 -10.59 7.29
CA ALA A 154 14.95 -9.70 6.24
C ALA A 154 13.98 -10.44 5.31
N LEU A 155 12.81 -9.88 5.07
CA LEU A 155 11.79 -10.37 4.15
C LEU A 155 11.79 -9.48 2.90
N THR A 156 11.92 -10.10 1.73
CA THR A 156 12.02 -9.41 0.43
C THR A 156 11.04 -9.96 -0.60
N ASN A 157 10.32 -11.03 -0.26
CA ASN A 157 9.45 -11.77 -1.17
C ASN A 157 8.21 -12.28 -0.42
N GLY A 158 7.14 -12.56 -1.17
CA GLY A 158 5.89 -13.09 -0.61
C GLY A 158 4.87 -12.02 -0.22
N PHE A 159 5.17 -10.74 -0.43
CA PHE A 159 4.23 -9.62 -0.29
C PHE A 159 3.15 -9.65 -1.38
N ARG A 160 1.95 -9.15 -1.05
CA ARG A 160 0.82 -9.03 -1.97
C ARG A 160 0.20 -7.63 -1.91
N PRO A 161 -0.59 -7.21 -2.92
CA PRO A 161 -1.33 -5.95 -2.84
C PRO A 161 -2.29 -5.95 -1.64
N GLY A 162 -2.47 -4.78 -1.02
CA GLY A 162 -3.38 -4.61 0.12
C GLY A 162 -2.86 -5.25 1.40
N THR A 163 -3.76 -5.89 2.17
CA THR A 163 -3.44 -6.42 3.50
C THR A 163 -2.50 -7.63 3.45
N ASN A 164 -1.41 -7.53 4.21
CA ASN A 164 -0.41 -8.56 4.43
C ASN A 164 -0.35 -8.94 5.93
N THR A 165 0.17 -10.13 6.22
CA THR A 165 0.35 -10.62 7.60
C THR A 165 1.77 -11.12 7.82
N LEU A 166 2.45 -10.54 8.80
CA LEU A 166 3.70 -11.07 9.35
C LEU A 166 3.35 -11.99 10.52
N GLU A 167 3.84 -13.22 10.47
CA GLU A 167 3.46 -14.27 11.40
C GLU A 167 4.69 -14.94 11.99
N PHE A 168 4.66 -15.20 13.30
CA PHE A 168 5.64 -16.01 14.01
C PHE A 168 4.92 -17.22 14.57
N VAL A 169 5.33 -18.41 14.17
CA VAL A 169 4.82 -19.66 14.73
C VAL A 169 5.80 -20.10 15.79
N VAL A 170 5.38 -20.07 17.05
CA VAL A 170 6.23 -20.31 18.21
C VAL A 170 5.75 -21.52 18.98
N THR A 171 6.69 -22.38 19.36
CA THR A 171 6.43 -23.55 20.21
C THR A 171 7.26 -23.42 21.49
N ASP A 172 6.57 -23.42 22.62
CA ASP A 172 7.19 -23.65 23.93
C ASP A 172 7.40 -25.15 24.13
N LEU A 173 8.63 -25.57 24.45
CA LEU A 173 9.04 -26.94 24.74
C LEU A 173 9.35 -27.15 26.23
N GLY A 174 9.17 -26.11 27.06
CA GLY A 174 9.55 -26.07 28.46
C GLY A 174 8.38 -25.74 29.39
N ILE A 175 8.55 -24.67 30.18
CA ILE A 175 7.61 -24.22 31.20
C ILE A 175 7.05 -22.84 30.86
N VAL A 176 7.86 -22.01 30.22
CA VAL A 176 7.59 -20.60 29.93
C VAL A 176 7.90 -20.38 28.46
N GLY A 177 6.89 -19.92 27.72
CA GLY A 177 7.03 -19.51 26.34
C GLY A 177 7.12 -18.00 26.18
N GLY A 178 7.63 -17.56 25.03
CA GLY A 178 7.69 -16.14 24.72
C GLY A 178 8.08 -15.85 23.27
N LEU A 179 7.60 -14.71 22.78
CA LEU A 179 8.04 -14.09 21.53
C LEU A 179 8.46 -12.64 21.81
N ASN A 180 9.60 -12.23 21.26
CA ASN A 180 9.98 -10.82 21.23
C ASN A 180 10.47 -10.45 19.84
N VAL A 181 9.79 -9.49 19.19
CA VAL A 181 10.18 -8.95 17.87
C VAL A 181 10.49 -7.47 18.03
N THR A 182 11.67 -7.06 17.59
CA THR A 182 12.20 -5.71 17.76
C THR A 182 12.80 -5.18 16.46
N GLY A 183 12.94 -3.85 16.40
CA GLY A 183 13.59 -3.16 15.28
C GLY A 183 12.88 -3.36 13.95
N LEU A 184 11.56 -3.57 13.95
CA LEU A 184 10.79 -3.71 12.73
C LEU A 184 10.88 -2.45 11.89
N ASN A 185 11.35 -2.61 10.67
CA ASN A 185 11.38 -1.55 9.67
C ASN A 185 10.84 -2.12 8.36
N ALA A 186 9.82 -1.48 7.81
CA ALA A 186 9.22 -1.86 6.56
C ALA A 186 9.24 -0.69 5.58
N THR A 187 9.59 -0.97 4.33
CA THR A 187 9.55 0.02 3.27
C THR A 187 8.98 -0.56 1.98
N ALA A 188 8.31 0.26 1.18
CA ALA A 188 7.90 -0.08 -0.18
C ALA A 188 7.84 1.17 -1.05
N ILE A 189 7.99 1.00 -2.35
CA ILE A 189 7.82 2.08 -3.32
C ILE A 189 6.32 2.23 -3.63
N PRO A 190 5.75 3.45 -3.64
CA PRO A 190 4.38 3.69 -4.05
C PRO A 190 4.10 3.09 -5.44
N ALA A 191 2.90 2.54 -5.66
CA ALA A 191 2.50 2.04 -6.95
C ALA A 191 2.41 3.21 -7.96
N PRO A 192 2.82 3.02 -9.23
CA PRO A 192 2.70 4.07 -10.22
C PRO A 192 1.22 4.43 -10.46
N ILE A 193 0.93 5.73 -10.47
CA ILE A 193 -0.40 6.24 -10.82
C ILE A 193 -0.45 6.45 -12.34
N LEU A 194 -1.27 5.66 -13.03
CA LEU A 194 -1.57 5.89 -14.44
C LEU A 194 -2.62 7.00 -14.58
N SER A 195 -2.32 8.01 -15.41
CA SER A 195 -3.29 9.04 -15.79
C SER A 195 -3.45 9.13 -17.30
N ILE A 196 -4.63 9.54 -17.73
CA ILE A 196 -4.95 9.82 -19.13
C ILE A 196 -5.52 11.24 -19.24
N ARG A 197 -5.10 11.97 -20.26
CA ARG A 197 -5.64 13.29 -20.60
C ARG A 197 -5.95 13.36 -22.09
N CYS A 198 -6.96 14.13 -22.45
CA CYS A 198 -7.11 14.58 -23.83
C CYS A 198 -6.07 15.67 -24.09
N SER A 199 -5.20 15.48 -25.09
CA SER A 199 -4.21 16.48 -25.50
C SER A 199 -4.61 17.27 -26.74
N GLN A 200 -5.54 16.72 -27.52
CA GLN A 200 -6.02 17.32 -28.75
C GLN A 200 -7.41 16.78 -29.10
N VAL A 201 -8.25 17.65 -29.65
CA VAL A 201 -9.54 17.29 -30.23
C VAL A 201 -9.45 17.48 -31.74
N GLU A 202 -9.77 16.43 -32.50
CA GLU A 202 -10.00 16.53 -33.95
C GLU A 202 -11.49 16.79 -34.21
N LEU A 203 -11.79 17.82 -34.99
CA LEU A 203 -13.13 18.24 -35.39
C LEU A 203 -13.29 17.99 -36.89
N GLY A 204 -14.01 16.93 -37.25
CA GLY A 204 -14.32 16.58 -38.64
C GLY A 204 -15.75 16.97 -39.04
N TRP A 205 -15.93 17.55 -40.23
CA TRP A 205 -17.26 17.80 -40.80
C TRP A 205 -17.29 17.67 -42.32
N ASN A 206 -18.43 17.25 -42.87
CA ASN A 206 -18.67 17.27 -44.31
C ASN A 206 -18.90 18.71 -44.78
N SER A 207 -18.28 19.08 -45.90
CA SER A 207 -18.30 20.44 -46.46
C SER A 207 -18.70 20.42 -47.94
N ALA A 208 -19.40 21.47 -48.38
CA ALA A 208 -19.71 21.71 -49.78
C ALA A 208 -18.66 22.64 -50.40
N THR A 209 -18.31 22.41 -51.67
CA THR A 209 -17.52 23.40 -52.44
C THR A 209 -18.27 24.73 -52.53
N ASN A 210 -17.54 25.83 -52.64
CA ASN A 210 -18.07 27.20 -52.71
C ASN A 210 -18.82 27.69 -51.44
N ALA A 211 -18.71 27.00 -50.31
CA ALA A 211 -19.16 27.47 -49.00
C ALA A 211 -17.95 27.73 -48.07
N THR A 212 -18.07 28.71 -47.17
CA THR A 212 -17.10 28.93 -46.10
C THR A 212 -17.69 28.57 -44.74
N TYR A 213 -16.85 27.97 -43.89
CA TYR A 213 -17.22 27.43 -42.59
C TYR A 213 -16.40 28.11 -41.50
N GLN A 214 -17.01 28.34 -40.34
CA GLN A 214 -16.33 28.79 -39.15
C GLN A 214 -16.50 27.75 -38.04
N VAL A 215 -15.38 27.21 -37.59
CA VAL A 215 -15.34 26.39 -36.37
C VAL A 215 -15.33 27.34 -35.18
N GLN A 216 -16.24 27.14 -34.24
CA GLN A 216 -16.37 27.98 -33.05
C GLN A 216 -16.40 27.12 -31.80
N TYR A 217 -15.95 27.70 -30.69
CA TYR A 217 -16.05 27.08 -29.38
C TYR A 217 -16.74 27.98 -28.36
N SER A 218 -17.24 27.39 -27.29
CA SER A 218 -17.79 28.08 -26.12
C SER A 218 -17.33 27.36 -24.85
N SER A 219 -17.07 28.10 -23.77
CA SER A 219 -16.80 27.52 -22.44
C SER A 219 -18.08 27.22 -21.65
N ASP A 220 -19.22 27.79 -22.05
CA ASP A 220 -20.49 27.63 -21.37
C ASP A 220 -21.67 27.69 -22.36
N LEU A 221 -22.37 26.56 -22.51
CA LEU A 221 -23.53 26.44 -23.39
C LEU A 221 -24.71 27.36 -23.00
N THR A 222 -24.77 27.84 -21.76
CA THR A 222 -25.89 28.66 -21.28
C THR A 222 -25.79 30.12 -21.70
N THR A 223 -24.58 30.59 -22.04
CA THR A 223 -24.34 32.01 -22.38
C THR A 223 -24.65 32.35 -23.84
N ASN A 224 -24.81 31.34 -24.72
CA ASN A 224 -24.91 31.48 -26.17
C ASN A 224 -23.77 32.29 -26.82
N ILE A 225 -22.64 32.47 -26.13
CA ILE A 225 -21.45 33.16 -26.63
C ILE A 225 -20.54 32.12 -27.30
N TRP A 226 -20.16 32.38 -28.55
CA TRP A 226 -19.32 31.49 -29.36
C TRP A 226 -18.16 32.25 -30.00
N THR A 227 -16.94 31.75 -29.82
CA THR A 227 -15.70 32.37 -30.28
C THR A 227 -15.11 31.56 -31.45
N PRO A 228 -14.62 32.20 -32.53
CA PRO A 228 -13.85 31.53 -33.58
C PRO A 228 -12.68 30.73 -33.01
N LEU A 229 -12.58 29.45 -33.36
CA LEU A 229 -11.43 28.62 -32.99
C LEU A 229 -10.25 28.83 -33.93
N VAL A 230 -10.53 28.98 -35.23
CA VAL A 230 -9.56 29.18 -36.32
C VAL A 230 -10.07 30.28 -37.25
N GLN A 231 -9.31 30.65 -38.27
CA GLN A 231 -9.85 31.42 -39.40
C GLN A 231 -10.85 30.61 -40.20
N CYS A 232 -11.52 31.24 -41.16
CA CYS A 232 -12.55 30.59 -41.95
C CYS A 232 -11.97 29.50 -42.85
N VAL A 233 -12.72 28.41 -43.00
CA VAL A 233 -12.30 27.21 -43.72
C VAL A 233 -13.13 27.09 -44.99
N THR A 234 -12.45 27.03 -46.14
CA THR A 234 -13.09 26.76 -47.44
C THR A 234 -13.51 25.30 -47.52
N GLY A 235 -14.75 25.06 -47.91
CA GLY A 235 -15.26 23.71 -48.12
C GLY A 235 -14.60 23.02 -49.31
N THR A 236 -14.29 21.74 -49.13
CA THR A 236 -13.55 20.91 -50.10
C THR A 236 -14.45 20.01 -50.94
N GLY A 237 -15.76 19.98 -50.67
CA GLY A 237 -16.71 19.02 -51.26
C GLY A 237 -16.65 17.64 -50.59
N THR A 238 -15.83 17.47 -49.56
CA THR A 238 -15.67 16.26 -48.74
C THR A 238 -15.52 16.66 -47.27
N ASN A 239 -14.77 15.90 -46.47
CA ASN A 239 -14.52 16.24 -45.08
C ASN A 239 -13.43 17.31 -44.94
N ASN A 240 -13.68 18.29 -44.07
CA ASN A 240 -12.65 19.14 -43.47
C ASN A 240 -12.36 18.64 -42.05
N TYR A 241 -11.13 18.86 -41.60
CA TYR A 241 -10.67 18.55 -40.24
C TYR A 241 -9.94 19.75 -39.65
N ILE A 242 -10.18 20.04 -38.37
CA ILE A 242 -9.44 21.02 -37.58
C ILE A 242 -9.05 20.38 -36.26
N TYR A 243 -7.86 20.72 -35.77
CA TYR A 243 -7.37 20.25 -34.49
C TYR A 243 -7.37 21.37 -33.45
N ASP A 244 -7.94 21.13 -32.27
CA ASP A 244 -7.83 22.00 -31.10
C ASP A 244 -6.88 21.35 -30.08
N ALA A 245 -5.75 21.98 -29.79
CA ALA A 245 -4.86 21.52 -28.73
C ALA A 245 -5.51 21.82 -27.36
N VAL A 246 -5.55 20.81 -26.48
CA VAL A 246 -6.09 20.96 -25.13
C VAL A 246 -4.93 21.11 -24.15
N VAL A 247 -4.72 22.34 -23.67
CA VAL A 247 -3.66 22.64 -22.70
C VAL A 247 -4.10 22.22 -21.29
N VAL A 248 -3.12 22.02 -20.41
CA VAL A 248 -3.38 21.63 -19.02
C VAL A 248 -4.16 22.75 -18.31
N GLY A 249 -5.22 22.38 -17.59
CA GLY A 249 -6.09 23.33 -16.88
C GLY A 249 -7.08 24.09 -17.76
N GLN A 250 -7.11 23.82 -19.08
CA GLN A 250 -8.07 24.43 -19.98
C GLN A 250 -9.50 24.03 -19.58
N PRO A 251 -10.43 25.00 -19.42
CA PRO A 251 -11.80 24.69 -19.07
C PRO A 251 -12.46 23.89 -20.19
N GLN A 252 -13.53 23.16 -19.84
CA GLN A 252 -14.33 22.44 -20.81
C GLN A 252 -14.78 23.38 -21.94
N ARG A 253 -14.66 22.89 -23.18
CA ARG A 253 -15.16 23.56 -24.38
C ARG A 253 -16.26 22.75 -25.03
N PHE A 254 -17.18 23.47 -25.66
CA PHE A 254 -18.19 22.97 -26.57
C PHE A 254 -17.89 23.48 -27.96
N TYR A 255 -18.12 22.66 -28.98
CA TYR A 255 -17.76 23.00 -30.36
C TYR A 255 -18.99 23.04 -31.25
N ARG A 256 -18.95 23.93 -32.25
CA ARG A 256 -19.88 23.93 -33.38
C ARG A 256 -19.17 24.31 -34.66
N VAL A 257 -19.75 23.87 -35.77
CA VAL A 257 -19.40 24.33 -37.12
C VAL A 257 -20.59 25.10 -37.66
N VAL A 258 -20.35 26.30 -38.18
CA VAL A 258 -21.38 27.13 -38.83
C VAL A 258 -20.97 27.49 -40.25
N VAL A 259 -21.93 27.49 -41.18
CA VAL A 259 -21.75 28.08 -42.51
C VAL A 259 -21.82 29.60 -42.37
N THR A 260 -20.96 30.32 -43.07
CA THR A 260 -20.81 31.78 -42.94
C THR A 260 -20.34 32.37 -44.27
N ASN A 261 -20.26 33.71 -44.36
CA ASN A 261 -19.80 34.45 -45.53
C ASN A 261 -18.42 35.12 -45.28
N CYS A 262 -17.72 34.72 -44.23
CA CYS A 262 -16.38 35.25 -43.96
C CYS A 262 -15.39 34.79 -45.03
N VAL A 263 -14.35 35.61 -45.21
CA VAL A 263 -13.25 35.34 -46.12
C VAL A 263 -12.19 34.51 -45.37
N PRO A 264 -11.74 33.36 -45.94
CA PRO A 264 -10.67 32.53 -45.39
C PRO A 264 -9.36 33.29 -45.14
#